data_AF-A0A5N7ZD14-F1
#
_entry.id   AF-A0A5N7ZD14-F1
#
_cell.length_a   1.000
_cell.length_b   1.000
_cell.length_c   1.000
_cell.angle_alpha   90.00
_cell.angle_beta   90.00
_cell.angle_gamma   90.00
#
_symmetry.space_group_name_H-M   'P 1'
#
loop_
_entity.id
_entity.type
_entity.pdbx_description
1 polymer ?
#
loop_
_entity_poly.entity_id
_entity_poly.type
_entity_poly.pdbx_seq_one_letter_code
_entity_poly.pdbx_strand_id
1 'polypeptide(L)'
;MGTKKQTTYIALLLLHIVIGGVIYVVPLLSVLLTMLTFVSGLIILLKTRNKNNEALYLSAYVVGIEVFLRMTNGMIFNEFGKYTVMIFLLIGMFY
;
A
#
# COMPACT_ATOMS: atom_id res chain seq x y z
N MET A 1 23.02 -12.90 20.36
CA MET A 1 22.53 -11.93 19.36
C MET A 1 21.25 -12.39 18.61
N GLY A 2 20.52 -13.43 19.09
CA GLY A 2 19.36 -14.00 18.39
C GLY A 2 17.96 -13.66 18.96
N THR A 3 17.87 -13.17 20.20
CA THR A 3 16.58 -12.92 20.88
C THR A 3 15.89 -11.62 20.45
N LYS A 4 16.67 -10.57 20.11
CA LYS A 4 16.12 -9.27 19.66
C LYS A 4 15.32 -9.35 18.36
N LYS A 5 15.72 -10.19 17.41
CA LYS A 5 15.00 -10.38 16.13
C LYS A 5 13.65 -11.06 16.35
N GLN A 6 13.60 -12.08 17.21
CA GLN A 6 12.39 -12.82 17.57
C GLN A 6 11.34 -11.92 18.24
N THR A 7 11.75 -11.11 19.23
CA THR A 7 10.83 -10.17 19.89
C THR A 7 10.30 -9.11 18.94
N THR A 8 11.13 -8.62 18.01
CA THR A 8 10.71 -7.67 16.97
C THR A 8 9.67 -8.28 16.03
N TYR A 9 9.84 -9.55 15.63
CA TYR A 9 8.88 -10.24 14.77
C TYR A 9 7.50 -10.39 15.42
N ILE A 10 7.45 -10.84 16.68
CA ILE A 10 6.20 -10.97 17.43
C ILE A 10 5.53 -9.59 17.59
N ALA A 11 6.31 -8.54 17.87
CA ALA A 11 5.79 -7.19 17.96
C ALA A 11 5.18 -6.70 16.63
N LEU A 12 5.81 -7.00 15.49
CA LEU A 12 5.27 -6.66 14.16
C LEU A 12 3.97 -7.41 13.85
N LEU A 13 3.88 -8.69 14.21
CA LEU A 13 2.65 -9.48 14.09
C LEU A 13 1.51 -8.88 14.92
N LEU A 14 1.78 -8.58 16.18
CA LEU A 14 0.79 -7.95 17.07
C LEU A 14 0.34 -6.59 16.53
N LEU A 15 1.27 -5.78 16.02
CA LEU A 15 0.95 -4.50 15.39
C LEU A 15 0.03 -4.68 14.17
N HIS A 16 0.28 -5.70 13.32
CA HIS A 16 -0.58 -5.97 12.17
C HIS A 16 -2.00 -6.38 12.57
N ILE A 17 -2.12 -7.22 13.60
CA ILE A 17 -3.43 -7.64 14.15
C ILE A 17 -4.20 -6.42 14.69
N VAL A 18 -3.52 -5.54 15.42
CA VAL A 18 -4.12 -4.31 15.95
C VAL A 18 -4.60 -3.39 14.81
N ILE A 19 -3.78 -3.21 13.76
CA ILE A 19 -4.18 -2.42 12.59
C ILE A 19 -5.44 -3.01 11.93
N GLY A 20 -5.48 -4.33 11.75
CA GLY A 20 -6.66 -5.02 11.22
C GLY A 20 -7.90 -4.79 12.07
N GLY A 21 -7.77 -4.89 13.40
CA GLY A 21 -8.87 -4.64 14.35
C GLY A 21 -9.36 -3.19 14.32
N VAL A 22 -8.45 -2.21 14.27
CA VAL A 22 -8.82 -0.79 14.19
C VAL A 22 -9.57 -0.47 12.90
N ILE A 23 -9.10 -1.01 11.77
CA ILE A 23 -9.74 -0.79 10.47
C ILE A 23 -11.11 -1.49 10.39
N TYR A 24 -11.27 -2.64 11.05
CA TYR A 24 -12.57 -3.30 11.20
C TYR A 24 -13.59 -2.43 11.96
N VAL A 25 -13.17 -1.77 13.05
CA VAL A 25 -14.05 -0.88 13.83
C VAL A 25 -14.37 0.41 13.09
N VAL A 26 -13.43 0.95 12.32
CA VAL A 26 -13.57 2.22 11.60
C VAL A 26 -13.30 2.01 10.10
N PRO A 27 -14.31 1.61 9.31
CA PRO A 27 -14.17 1.37 7.86
C PRO A 27 -13.72 2.61 7.07
N LEU A 28 -13.93 3.82 7.59
CA LEU A 28 -13.43 5.05 6.97
C LEU A 28 -11.90 5.03 6.79
N LEU A 29 -11.17 4.35 7.67
CA LEU A 29 -9.71 4.24 7.57
C LEU A 29 -9.27 3.44 6.35
N SER A 30 -10.03 2.43 5.90
CA SER A 30 -9.65 1.63 4.72
C SER A 30 -9.77 2.46 3.43
N VAL A 31 -10.80 3.30 3.33
CA VAL A 31 -10.97 4.24 2.21
C VAL A 31 -9.85 5.30 2.21
N LEU A 32 -9.50 5.82 3.39
CA LEU A 32 -8.39 6.77 3.53
C LEU A 32 -7.05 6.14 3.13
N LEU A 33 -6.79 4.90 3.55
CA LEU A 33 -5.61 4.14 3.13
C LEU A 33 -5.56 3.97 1.60
N THR A 34 -6.69 3.68 0.96
CA THR A 34 -6.80 3.58 -0.50
C THR A 34 -6.43 4.90 -1.19
N MET A 35 -6.94 6.04 -0.69
CA MET A 35 -6.58 7.34 -1.25
C MET A 35 -5.09 7.66 -0.99
N LEU A 36 -4.60 7.36 0.22
CA LEU A 36 -3.23 7.64 0.61
C LEU A 36 -2.23 6.85 -0.22
N THR A 37 -2.49 5.58 -0.52
CA THR A 37 -1.60 4.74 -1.34
C THR A 37 -1.45 5.30 -2.75
N PHE A 38 -2.54 5.75 -3.37
CA PHE A 38 -2.51 6.39 -4.69
C PHE A 38 -1.75 7.72 -4.67
N VAL A 39 -2.13 8.64 -3.77
CA VAL A 39 -1.55 9.99 -3.71
C VAL A 39 -0.07 9.94 -3.33
N SER A 40 0.30 9.16 -2.32
CA SER A 40 1.69 9.03 -1.90
C SER A 40 2.55 8.38 -2.98
N GLY A 41 2.06 7.33 -3.64
CA GLY A 41 2.76 6.70 -4.75
C GLY A 41 2.99 7.67 -5.91
N LEU A 42 1.98 8.46 -6.26
CA LEU A 42 2.08 9.44 -7.34
C LEU A 42 3.08 10.57 -7.00
N ILE A 43 3.07 11.08 -5.76
CA ILE A 43 4.04 12.09 -5.29
C ILE A 43 5.47 11.55 -5.33
N ILE A 44 5.69 10.34 -4.83
CA ILE A 44 7.02 9.70 -4.82
C ILE A 44 7.53 9.53 -6.25
N LEU A 45 6.68 9.00 -7.13
CA LEU A 45 7.04 8.74 -8.52
C LEU A 45 7.42 10.02 -9.27
N LEU A 46 6.64 11.09 -9.11
CA LEU A 46 6.91 12.39 -9.74
C LEU A 46 8.19 13.05 -9.20
N LYS A 47 8.44 12.93 -7.88
CA LYS A 47 9.59 13.56 -7.24
C LYS A 47 10.90 12.90 -7.63
N THR A 48 10.93 11.56 -7.67
CA THR A 48 12.17 10.84 -7.95
C THR A 48 12.36 10.52 -9.43
N ARG A 49 11.31 10.70 -10.26
CA ARG A 49 11.34 10.43 -11.72
C ARG A 49 11.83 9.02 -12.04
N ASN A 50 11.31 8.05 -11.27
CA ASN A 50 11.58 6.63 -11.46
C ASN A 50 13.08 6.22 -11.48
N LYS A 51 14.00 7.03 -10.93
CA LYS A 51 15.45 6.81 -11.00
C LYS A 51 15.90 5.44 -10.43
N ASN A 52 15.13 4.90 -9.47
CA ASN A 52 15.41 3.63 -8.81
C ASN A 52 14.30 2.59 -9.03
N ASN A 53 13.58 2.64 -10.16
CA ASN A 53 12.45 1.74 -10.44
C ASN A 53 11.31 1.83 -9.41
N GLU A 54 11.05 3.02 -8.86
CA GLU A 54 9.98 3.22 -7.87
C GLU A 54 8.61 2.90 -8.42
N ALA A 55 8.38 3.08 -9.73
CA ALA A 55 7.15 2.67 -10.37
C ALA A 55 6.86 1.18 -10.13
N LEU A 56 7.89 0.33 -10.19
CA LEU A 56 7.75 -1.11 -9.95
C LEU A 56 7.51 -1.42 -8.47
N TYR A 57 8.25 -0.77 -7.56
CA TYR A 57 8.06 -0.97 -6.12
C TYR A 57 6.68 -0.51 -5.63
N LEU A 58 6.22 0.65 -6.11
CA LEU A 58 4.90 1.18 -5.80
C LEU A 58 3.80 0.29 -6.38
N SER A 59 3.98 -0.22 -7.60
CA SER A 59 3.03 -1.17 -8.20
C SER A 59 2.96 -2.48 -7.41
N ALA A 60 4.10 -3.02 -6.97
CA ALA A 60 4.13 -4.21 -6.12
C ALA A 60 3.43 -3.97 -4.77
N TYR A 61 3.60 -2.79 -4.19
CA TYR A 61 2.89 -2.40 -2.97
C TYR A 61 1.37 -2.32 -3.18
N VAL A 62 0.92 -1.72 -4.28
CA VAL A 62 -0.50 -1.61 -4.63
C VAL A 62 -1.14 -3.00 -4.76
N VAL A 63 -0.49 -3.94 -5.44
CA VAL A 63 -0.99 -5.33 -5.57
C VAL A 63 -1.06 -6.03 -4.21
N GLY A 64 -0.07 -5.81 -3.33
CA GLY A 64 -0.06 -6.38 -1.99
C GLY A 64 -1.17 -5.85 -1.09
N ILE A 65 -1.37 -4.52 -1.08
CA ILE A 65 -2.40 -3.89 -0.23
C ILE A 65 -3.82 -4.09 -0.79
N GLU A 66 -3.98 -4.32 -2.09
CA GLU A 66 -5.28 -4.54 -2.72
C GLU A 66 -6.07 -5.67 -2.03
N VAL A 67 -5.41 -6.78 -1.68
CA VAL A 67 -6.07 -7.90 -0.98
C VAL A 67 -6.64 -7.43 0.36
N PHE A 68 -5.88 -6.62 1.09
CA PHE A 68 -6.31 -6.05 2.37
C PHE A 68 -7.49 -5.09 2.21
N LEU A 69 -7.46 -4.23 1.18
CA LEU A 69 -8.54 -3.28 0.88
C LEU A 69 -9.81 -3.99 0.41
N ARG A 70 -9.68 -5.11 -0.30
CA ARG A 70 -10.82 -5.95 -0.72
C ARG A 70 -11.48 -6.65 0.47
N MET A 71 -10.71 -7.13 1.45
CA MET A 71 -11.25 -7.73 2.66
C MET A 71 -11.99 -6.72 3.56
N THR A 72 -11.59 -5.45 3.51
CA THR A 72 -12.13 -4.36 4.35
C THR A 72 -13.17 -3.49 3.65
N ASN A 73 -13.58 -3.85 2.43
CA ASN A 73 -14.46 -3.05 1.55
C ASN A 73 -13.99 -1.58 1.41
N GLY A 74 -12.67 -1.33 1.48
CA GLY A 74 -12.09 0.02 1.37
C GLY A 74 -11.91 0.53 -0.06
N MET A 75 -12.22 -0.31 -1.05
CA MET A 75 -12.04 0.00 -2.46
C MET A 75 -13.10 1.00 -2.94
N ILE A 76 -12.67 2.18 -3.39
CA ILE A 76 -13.57 3.20 -3.99
C ILE A 76 -14.19 2.68 -5.30
N PHE A 77 -13.40 1.94 -6.09
CA PHE A 77 -13.83 1.30 -7.32
C PHE A 77 -13.31 -0.14 -7.36
N ASN A 78 -14.05 -1.05 -8.00
CA ASN A 78 -13.66 -2.46 -8.06
C ASN A 78 -12.34 -2.68 -8.83
N GLU A 79 -12.02 -1.80 -9.77
CA GLU A 79 -10.84 -1.87 -10.63
C GLU A 79 -9.73 -0.89 -10.22
N PHE A 80 -9.84 -0.29 -9.03
CA PHE A 80 -8.88 0.71 -8.54
C PHE A 80 -7.43 0.22 -8.58
N GLY A 81 -7.18 -1.03 -8.21
CA GLY A 81 -5.83 -1.62 -8.25
C GLY A 81 -5.24 -1.63 -9.67
N LYS A 82 -6.03 -2.06 -10.66
CA LYS A 82 -5.61 -2.10 -12.08
C LYS A 82 -5.25 -0.71 -12.59
N TYR A 83 -6.13 0.27 -12.38
CA TYR A 83 -5.91 1.64 -12.86
C TYR A 83 -4.71 2.30 -12.16
N THR A 84 -4.54 2.09 -10.86
CA THR A 84 -3.40 2.63 -10.12
C THR A 84 -2.08 2.07 -10.65
N VAL A 85 -1.99 0.75 -10.86
CA VAL A 85 -0.79 0.11 -11.40
C VAL A 85 -0.51 0.59 -12.83
N MET A 86 -1.54 0.67 -13.69
CA MET A 86 -1.37 1.20 -15.06
C MET A 86 -0.82 2.62 -15.04
N ILE A 87 -1.36 3.49 -14.19
CA ILE A 87 -0.89 4.89 -14.06
C ILE A 87 0.56 4.93 -13.60
N PHE A 88 0.92 4.18 -12.55
CA PHE A 88 2.30 4.18 -12.04
C PHE A 88 3.30 3.66 -13.06
N LEU A 89 2.96 2.59 -13.78
CA LEU A 89 3.85 2.04 -14.82
C LEU A 89 3.96 2.96 -16.03
N LEU A 90 2.85 3.54 -16.51
CA LEU A 90 2.88 4.49 -17.63
C LEU A 90 3.73 5.72 -17.27
N ILE A 91 3.51 6.32 -16.10
CA ILE A 91 4.30 7.45 -15.63
C ILE A 91 5.78 7.04 -15.51
N GLY A 92 6.07 5.86 -14.96
CA GLY A 92 7.44 5.34 -14.86
C GLY A 92 8.11 5.03 -16.19
N MET A 93 7.37 4.84 -17.28
CA MET A 93 7.95 4.68 -18.62
C MET A 93 8.32 6.02 -19.26
N PHE A 94 7.60 7.10 -18.93
CA PHE A 94 7.83 8.44 -19.49
C PHE A 94 8.87 9.27 -18.70
N TYR A 95 9.22 8.86 -17.48
CA TYR A 95 10.25 9.47 -16.63
C TYR A 95 11.47 8.58 -16.48
#